data_AF-A0A9N9CE68-F1
#
_entry.id   AF-A0A9N9CE68-F1
#
_cell.length_a   1.000
_cell.length_b   1.000
_cell.length_c   1.000
_cell.angle_alpha   90.00
_cell.angle_beta   90.00
_cell.angle_gamma   90.00
#
_symmetry.space_group_name_H-M   'P 1'
#
loop_
_entity.id
_entity.type
_entity.pdbx_description
1 polymer ?
#
loop_
_entity_poly.entity_id
_entity_poly.type
_entity_poly.pdbx_seq_one_letter_code
_entity_poly.pdbx_strand_id
1 'polypeptide(L)'
;MATFNKQLVIIQCKNVGKPIGINIIKNFQASVTRFAEGTLCIIVYNSKKLSNHRYYLTKNAKSWWENLCPKIKIVTEKTIVNCIKKNLLQGRMPHDELYGNHQGVSYNDMSNVITNDGKMPHELYGDHRLGQGAKSIETNDDGRMP
;
A
#
# COMPACT_ATOMS: atom_id res chain seq x y z
N MET A 1 -9.39 -4.08 -6.02
CA MET A 1 -10.62 -3.72 -6.75
C MET A 1 -11.79 -4.06 -5.85
N ALA A 2 -12.79 -3.20 -5.75
CA ALA A 2 -13.93 -3.40 -4.85
C ALA A 2 -15.23 -2.95 -5.55
N THR A 3 -16.37 -3.40 -5.05
CA THR A 3 -17.69 -2.96 -5.52
C THR A 3 -18.44 -2.26 -4.39
N PHE A 4 -19.04 -1.11 -4.66
CA PHE A 4 -19.85 -0.36 -3.70
C PHE A 4 -21.13 0.12 -4.39
N ASN A 5 -22.31 -0.18 -3.82
CA ASN A 5 -23.60 0.18 -4.41
C ASN A 5 -23.73 -0.18 -5.91
N LYS A 6 -23.33 -1.41 -6.26
CA LYS A 6 -23.30 -1.93 -7.65
C LYS A 6 -22.36 -1.14 -8.60
N GLN A 7 -21.58 -0.20 -8.10
CA GLN A 7 -20.55 0.50 -8.84
C GLN A 7 -19.20 -0.14 -8.57
N LEU A 8 -18.40 -0.27 -9.63
CA LEU A 8 -17.03 -0.68 -9.51
C LEU A 8 -16.17 0.46 -8.96
N VAL A 9 -15.30 0.16 -8.00
CA VAL A 9 -14.34 1.11 -7.43
C VAL A 9 -12.92 0.61 -7.70
N ILE A 10 -12.16 1.43 -8.42
CA ILE A 10 -10.76 1.17 -8.76
C ILE A 10 -9.90 2.23 -8.09
N ILE A 11 -9.02 1.76 -7.20
CA ILE A 11 -8.11 2.61 -6.44
C ILE A 11 -6.68 2.27 -6.85
N GLN A 12 -5.92 3.27 -7.30
CA GLN A 12 -4.49 3.16 -7.50
C GLN A 12 -3.75 3.92 -6.41
N CYS A 13 -3.03 3.19 -5.57
CA CYS A 13 -2.20 3.78 -4.51
C CYS A 13 -0.81 4.16 -5.05
N LYS A 14 -0.34 5.37 -4.72
CA LYS A 14 0.97 5.91 -5.09
C LYS A 14 1.74 6.32 -3.84
N ASN A 15 2.69 5.46 -3.47
CA ASN A 15 3.59 5.67 -2.34
C ASN A 15 4.97 6.15 -2.82
N VAL A 16 5.02 7.32 -3.47
CA VAL A 16 6.24 7.87 -4.07
C VAL A 16 6.51 9.27 -3.53
N GLY A 17 7.78 9.63 -3.41
CA GLY A 17 8.21 10.94 -2.92
C GLY A 17 8.29 12.03 -3.99
N LYS A 18 7.74 11.80 -5.18
CA LYS A 18 7.78 12.72 -6.33
C LYS A 18 6.37 12.98 -6.85
N PRO A 19 6.09 14.18 -7.40
CA PRO A 19 4.77 14.50 -7.93
C PRO A 19 4.31 13.51 -8.99
N ILE A 20 3.01 13.23 -9.04
CA ILE A 20 2.42 12.32 -10.02
C ILE A 20 2.58 12.92 -11.42
N GLY A 21 3.26 12.18 -12.28
CA GLY A 21 3.45 12.54 -13.70
C GLY A 21 2.27 12.13 -14.58
N ILE A 22 2.18 12.75 -15.76
CA ILE A 22 1.09 12.55 -16.72
C ILE A 22 0.92 11.07 -17.14
N ASN A 23 2.03 10.34 -17.30
CA ASN A 23 2.00 8.94 -17.72
C ASN A 23 1.26 8.04 -16.71
N ILE A 24 1.34 8.36 -15.42
CA ILE A 24 0.60 7.61 -14.40
C ILE A 24 -0.90 7.75 -14.63
N ILE A 25 -1.38 8.97 -14.90
CA ILE A 25 -2.81 9.24 -15.08
C ILE A 25 -3.30 8.63 -16.38
N LYS A 26 -2.54 8.75 -17.47
CA LYS A 26 -2.88 8.12 -18.76
C LYS A 26 -2.95 6.60 -18.66
N ASN A 27 -1.96 5.98 -18.03
CA ASN A 27 -1.95 4.52 -17.87
C ASN A 27 -3.10 4.06 -16.98
N PHE A 28 -3.41 4.82 -15.93
CA PHE A 28 -4.57 4.54 -15.09
C PHE A 28 -5.88 4.68 -15.87
N GLN A 29 -6.08 5.80 -16.57
CA GLN A 29 -7.24 6.02 -17.44
C GLN A 29 -7.42 4.87 -18.44
N ALA A 30 -6.37 4.54 -19.20
CA ALA A 30 -6.41 3.45 -20.17
C ALA A 30 -6.81 2.12 -19.50
N SER A 31 -6.26 1.83 -18.32
CA SER A 31 -6.60 0.64 -17.55
C SER A 31 -8.06 0.62 -17.08
N VAL A 32 -8.68 1.78 -16.82
CA VAL A 32 -10.06 1.85 -16.31
C VAL A 32 -11.12 2.02 -17.40
N THR A 33 -10.73 2.44 -18.61
CA THR A 33 -11.67 2.64 -19.73
C THR A 33 -12.39 1.38 -20.19
N ARG A 34 -11.82 0.20 -19.92
CA ARG A 34 -12.43 -1.10 -20.23
C ARG A 34 -13.57 -1.52 -19.29
N PHE A 35 -13.79 -0.79 -18.21
CA PHE A 35 -14.86 -1.10 -17.26
C PHE A 35 -16.13 -0.32 -17.59
N ALA A 36 -17.26 -0.83 -17.09
CA ALA A 36 -18.57 -0.25 -17.34
C ALA A 36 -18.64 1.23 -16.91
N GLU A 37 -19.52 1.97 -17.58
CA GLU A 37 -19.86 3.32 -17.21
C GLU A 37 -20.34 3.39 -15.75
N GLY A 38 -19.96 4.45 -15.03
CA GLY A 38 -20.20 4.57 -13.59
C GLY A 38 -19.10 3.99 -12.70
N THR A 39 -18.01 3.48 -13.25
CA THR A 39 -16.83 3.06 -12.47
C THR A 39 -16.18 4.26 -11.76
N LEU A 40 -16.05 4.19 -10.43
CA LEU A 40 -15.35 5.16 -9.61
C LEU A 40 -13.85 4.92 -9.68
N CYS A 41 -13.11 5.91 -10.19
CA CYS A 41 -11.67 5.83 -10.41
C CYS A 41 -10.94 6.79 -9.47
N ILE A 42 -10.08 6.27 -8.61
CA ILE A 42 -9.40 7.07 -7.57
C ILE A 42 -7.89 6.79 -7.61
N ILE A 43 -7.09 7.84 -7.65
CA ILE A 43 -5.65 7.78 -7.36
C ILE A 43 -5.44 8.30 -5.94
N VAL A 44 -4.77 7.52 -5.11
CA VAL A 44 -4.46 7.88 -3.73
C VAL A 44 -2.96 8.11 -3.61
N TYR A 45 -2.52 9.30 -3.20
CA TYR A 45 -1.11 9.59 -2.99
C TYR A 45 -0.76 9.67 -1.50
N ASN A 46 0.47 9.27 -1.17
CA ASN A 46 1.01 9.42 0.18
C ASN A 46 1.52 10.85 0.39
N SER A 47 0.75 11.65 1.13
CA SER A 47 1.07 13.04 1.46
C SER A 47 2.36 13.19 2.26
N LYS A 48 2.70 12.22 3.13
CA LYS A 48 3.93 12.24 3.93
C LYS A 48 5.18 12.10 3.06
N LYS A 49 5.13 11.28 2.00
CA LYS A 49 6.26 11.12 1.07
C LYS A 49 6.46 12.34 0.18
N LEU A 50 5.39 13.08 -0.10
CA LEU A 50 5.38 14.29 -0.92
C LEU A 50 5.62 15.58 -0.12
N SER A 51 5.98 15.50 1.16
CA SER A 51 6.12 16.68 2.04
C SER A 51 7.07 17.75 1.50
N ASN A 52 8.09 17.35 0.73
CA ASN A 52 9.10 18.24 0.18
C ASN A 52 8.66 18.89 -1.16
N HIS A 53 7.44 18.60 -1.63
CA HIS A 53 6.89 19.13 -2.86
C HIS A 53 5.65 19.97 -2.59
N ARG A 54 5.60 21.16 -3.18
CA ARG A 54 4.42 22.06 -3.10
C ARG A 54 3.19 21.48 -3.80
N TYR A 55 3.39 20.61 -4.80
CA TYR A 55 2.32 20.07 -5.64
C TYR A 55 2.38 18.54 -5.70
N TYR A 56 1.22 17.90 -5.65
CA TYR A 56 1.07 16.44 -5.77
C TYR A 56 1.05 15.96 -7.22
N LEU A 57 0.92 16.88 -8.18
CA LEU A 57 0.94 16.64 -9.63
C LEU A 57 2.03 17.50 -10.29
N THR A 58 2.62 17.00 -11.38
CA THR A 58 3.38 17.87 -12.28
C THR A 58 2.43 18.83 -13.02
N LYS A 59 2.94 19.97 -13.51
CA LYS A 59 2.12 20.95 -14.25
C LYS A 59 1.37 20.32 -15.43
N ASN A 60 2.06 19.49 -16.21
CA ASN A 60 1.48 18.79 -17.36
C ASN A 60 0.42 17.76 -16.92
N ALA A 61 0.66 17.06 -15.82
CA ALA A 61 -0.30 16.10 -15.28
C ALA A 61 -1.58 16.80 -14.79
N LYS A 62 -1.44 17.94 -14.10
CA LYS A 62 -2.56 18.76 -13.65
C LYS A 62 -3.40 19.26 -14.82
N SER A 63 -2.76 19.92 -15.80
CA SER A 63 -3.45 20.45 -16.98
C SER A 63 -4.17 19.34 -17.75
N TRP A 64 -3.55 18.19 -17.94
CA TRP A 64 -4.18 17.07 -18.63
C TRP A 64 -5.36 16.49 -17.83
N TRP A 65 -5.22 16.32 -16.52
CA TRP A 65 -6.26 15.78 -15.64
C TRP A 65 -7.52 16.67 -15.63
N GLU A 66 -7.33 17.98 -15.46
CA GLU A 66 -8.43 18.96 -15.39
C GLU A 66 -9.22 19.03 -16.71
N ASN A 67 -8.54 18.89 -17.86
CA ASN A 67 -9.19 19.02 -19.16
C ASN A 67 -9.79 17.71 -19.72
N LEU A 68 -9.19 16.55 -19.42
CA LEU A 68 -9.52 15.30 -20.13
C LEU A 68 -10.06 14.20 -19.22
N CYS A 69 -9.81 14.26 -17.91
CA CYS A 69 -10.15 13.17 -17.00
C CYS A 69 -10.69 13.63 -15.64
N PRO A 70 -11.69 14.54 -15.58
CA PRO A 70 -12.24 15.01 -14.31
C PRO A 70 -12.91 13.88 -13.50
N LYS A 71 -13.31 12.78 -14.15
CA LYS A 71 -13.89 11.60 -13.49
C LYS A 71 -12.90 10.84 -12.60
N ILE A 72 -11.58 10.98 -12.83
CA ILE A 72 -10.56 10.40 -11.95
C ILE A 72 -10.38 11.32 -10.75
N LYS A 73 -10.67 10.83 -9.54
CA LYS A 73 -10.41 11.58 -8.30
C LYS A 73 -8.97 11.35 -7.85
N ILE A 74 -8.28 12.41 -7.44
CA ILE A 74 -6.92 12.32 -6.88
C ILE A 74 -6.97 12.83 -5.45
N VAL A 75 -6.67 11.97 -4.48
CA VAL A 75 -6.85 12.24 -3.05
C VAL A 75 -5.65 11.81 -2.23
N THR A 76 -5.54 12.33 -1.02
CA THR A 76 -4.53 11.88 -0.05
C THR A 76 -4.93 10.54 0.57
N GLU A 77 -3.95 9.81 1.09
CA GLU A 77 -4.16 8.64 1.95
C GLU A 77 -5.04 8.97 3.16
N LYS A 78 -4.85 10.17 3.73
CA LYS A 78 -5.62 10.63 4.89
C LYS A 78 -7.11 10.76 4.58
N THR A 79 -7.46 11.18 3.37
CA THR A 79 -8.86 11.28 2.92
C THR A 79 -9.55 9.92 2.98
N ILE A 80 -8.89 8.87 2.50
CA ILE A 80 -9.43 7.51 2.52
C ILE A 80 -9.52 6.97 3.95
N VAL A 81 -8.44 7.10 4.73
CA VAL A 81 -8.42 6.63 6.13
C VAL A 81 -9.48 7.32 6.97
N ASN A 82 -9.64 8.64 6.83
CA ASN A 82 -10.66 9.39 7.56
C ASN A 82 -12.07 8.99 7.12
N CYS A 83 -12.29 8.73 5.83
CA CYS A 83 -13.56 8.23 5.33
C CYS A 83 -13.91 6.88 5.98
N ILE A 84 -12.97 5.94 6.00
CA ILE A 84 -13.18 4.62 6.63
C ILE A 84 -13.46 4.77 8.12
N LYS A 85 -12.64 5.54 8.85
CA LYS A 85 -12.82 5.76 10.30
C LYS A 85 -14.19 6.35 10.62
N LYS A 86 -14.64 7.37 9.88
CA LYS A 86 -15.95 7.98 10.11
C LYS A 86 -17.09 6.98 9.90
N ASN A 87 -17.04 6.18 8.84
CA ASN A 87 -18.09 5.21 8.56
C ASN A 87 -18.07 4.01 9.54
N LEU A 88 -16.89 3.58 10.01
CA LEU A 88 -16.79 2.55 11.04
C LEU A 88 -17.30 3.03 12.41
N LEU A 89 -17.13 4.31 12.72
CA LEU A 89 -17.64 4.92 13.96
C LEU A 89 -19.14 5.21 13.88
N GLN A 90 -19.68 5.53 12.69
CA GLN A 90 -21.11 5.73 12.46
C GLN A 90 -21.89 4.42 12.31
N GLY A 91 -21.22 3.31 11.96
CA GLY A 91 -21.80 1.96 11.95
C GLY A 91 -21.93 1.31 13.33
N ARG A 92 -21.45 1.96 14.40
CA ARG A 92 -21.81 1.61 15.77
C ARG A 92 -23.15 2.27 16.06
N MET A 93 -24.25 1.53 15.86
CA MET A 93 -25.56 1.96 16.35
C MET A 93 -25.47 2.32 17.85
N PRO A 94 -26.22 3.32 18.33
CA PRO A 94 -26.39 3.51 19.77
C PRO A 94 -26.97 2.21 20.34
N HIS A 95 -26.19 1.56 21.19
CA HIS A 95 -26.58 0.34 21.86
C HIS A 95 -27.25 0.73 23.18
N ASP A 96 -28.41 1.37 23.10
CA ASP A 96 -29.29 1.47 24.26
C ASP A 96 -30.44 0.49 24.07
N GLU A 97 -30.55 -0.40 25.07
CA GLU A 97 -31.61 -1.38 25.32
C GLU A 97 -31.56 -2.71 24.55
N LEU A 98 -30.77 -3.65 25.09
CA LEU A 98 -31.27 -4.98 25.48
C LEU A 98 -30.30 -5.58 26.50
N TYR A 99 -30.78 -5.72 27.73
CA TYR A 99 -30.09 -6.36 28.85
C TYR A 99 -29.60 -7.76 28.50
N GLY A 100 -28.35 -8.07 28.87
CA GLY A 100 -27.84 -9.44 28.92
C GLY A 100 -26.32 -9.53 28.76
N ASN A 101 -25.62 -9.56 29.90
CA ASN A 101 -24.20 -9.91 30.06
C ASN A 101 -23.59 -10.70 28.88
N HIS A 102 -22.65 -10.12 28.14
CA HIS A 102 -21.44 -10.83 27.70
C HIS A 102 -20.31 -9.82 27.44
N GLN A 103 -19.12 -10.22 27.86
CA GLN A 103 -17.90 -9.42 27.93
C GLN A 103 -17.54 -8.76 26.59
N GLY A 104 -17.41 -7.43 26.61
CA GLY A 104 -16.89 -6.68 25.47
C GLY A 104 -15.41 -7.00 25.26
N VAL A 105 -15.06 -7.57 24.10
CA VAL A 105 -13.67 -7.68 23.66
C VAL A 105 -13.21 -6.29 23.21
N SER A 106 -12.36 -5.68 24.03
CA SER A 106 -11.68 -4.41 23.74
C SER A 106 -10.60 -4.64 22.68
N TYR A 107 -10.74 -4.03 21.50
CA TYR A 107 -9.69 -4.00 20.47
C TYR A 107 -8.66 -2.89 20.71
N ASN A 108 -8.26 -2.68 21.97
CA ASN A 108 -7.15 -1.81 22.34
C ASN A 108 -5.90 -2.65 22.63
N ASP A 109 -5.45 -3.50 21.69
CA ASP A 109 -4.06 -3.96 21.73
C ASP A 109 -3.55 -4.52 20.38
N MET A 110 -3.41 -3.65 19.38
CA MET A 110 -2.53 -3.93 18.22
C MET A 110 -1.28 -3.05 18.22
N SER A 111 -0.84 -2.65 19.43
CA SER A 111 0.41 -1.94 19.65
C SER A 111 1.60 -2.87 19.95
N ASN A 112 1.39 -4.18 20.07
CA ASN A 112 2.43 -5.14 20.49
C ASN A 112 2.77 -6.22 19.43
N VAL A 113 2.78 -5.87 18.14
CA VAL A 113 3.47 -6.70 17.13
C VAL A 113 4.44 -5.83 16.36
N ILE A 114 5.54 -5.47 17.03
CA ILE A 114 6.93 -5.43 16.56
C ILE A 114 7.76 -4.90 17.74
N THR A 115 8.56 -5.79 18.32
CA THR A 115 10.02 -5.66 18.59
C THR A 115 10.43 -6.93 19.34
N ASN A 116 11.13 -7.85 18.68
CA ASN A 116 12.60 -7.96 18.64
C ASN A 116 13.14 -8.69 19.89
N ASP A 117 13.87 -9.79 19.62
CA ASP A 117 15.10 -10.23 20.30
C ASP A 117 15.11 -11.70 20.76
N GLY A 118 15.87 -12.52 20.00
CA GLY A 118 16.79 -13.47 20.62
C GLY A 118 16.37 -14.94 20.73
N LYS A 119 17.21 -15.79 20.12
CA LYS A 119 17.41 -17.24 20.35
C LYS A 119 16.37 -18.20 19.73
N MET A 120 16.77 -18.75 18.58
CA MET A 120 16.33 -20.08 18.15
C MET A 120 16.81 -21.13 19.18
N PRO A 121 15.95 -22.04 19.66
CA PRO A 121 16.42 -23.18 20.45
C PRO A 121 17.27 -24.10 19.58
N HIS A 122 18.50 -24.35 20.05
CA HIS A 122 19.40 -25.40 19.59
C HIS A 122 18.88 -26.77 20.09
N GLU A 123 19.22 -27.84 19.34
CA GLU A 123 18.88 -29.25 19.56
C GLU A 123 17.48 -29.62 19.04
N LEU A 124 17.29 -30.46 18.01
CA LEU A 124 17.90 -31.75 17.73
C LEU A 124 17.95 -32.00 16.21
N TYR A 125 19.14 -32.02 15.62
CA TYR A 125 19.40 -32.88 14.46
C TYR A 125 20.75 -33.53 14.66
N GLY A 126 20.74 -34.86 14.57
CA GLY A 126 21.81 -35.75 14.99
C GLY A 126 23.12 -35.58 14.22
N ASP A 127 24.17 -35.93 14.95
CA ASP A 127 25.48 -36.40 14.53
C ASP A 127 25.56 -36.93 13.09
N HIS A 128 26.45 -36.34 12.29
CA HIS A 128 27.50 -37.11 11.61
C HIS A 128 28.68 -36.20 11.26
N ARG A 129 29.83 -36.58 11.78
CA ARG A 129 31.16 -35.99 11.59
C ARG A 129 31.61 -35.98 10.13
N LEU A 130 32.52 -35.05 9.83
CA LEU A 130 33.60 -34.98 8.81
C LEU A 130 33.58 -33.52 8.28
N GLY A 131 34.56 -32.63 8.52
CA GLY A 131 36.00 -32.80 8.54
C GLY A 131 36.58 -32.02 7.35
N GLN A 132 37.32 -30.94 7.64
CA GLN A 132 38.25 -30.22 6.74
C GLN A 132 37.57 -29.40 5.62
N GLY A 133 37.85 -28.12 5.38
CA GLY A 133 39.15 -27.46 5.31
C GLY A 133 39.52 -27.26 3.84
N ALA A 134 39.14 -26.14 3.22
CA ALA A 134 39.75 -25.68 1.96
C ALA A 134 39.41 -24.20 1.66
N LYS A 135 40.45 -23.36 1.66
CA LYS A 135 40.53 -22.09 0.94
C LYS A 135 40.57 -22.36 -0.56
N SER A 136 39.95 -21.52 -1.37
CA SER A 136 40.25 -21.36 -2.81
C SER A 136 39.95 -19.89 -3.15
N ILE A 137 40.95 -19.02 -3.22
CA ILE A 137 41.76 -18.65 -4.40
C ILE A 137 40.90 -17.98 -5.47
N GLU A 138 41.01 -16.66 -5.52
CA GLU A 138 40.57 -15.80 -6.62
C GLU A 138 41.42 -16.10 -7.87
N THR A 139 40.76 -16.33 -9.01
CA THR A 139 41.42 -16.39 -10.32
C THR A 139 41.18 -15.07 -11.05
N ASN A 140 42.28 -14.40 -11.39
CA ASN A 140 42.29 -13.20 -12.21
C ASN A 140 41.93 -13.52 -13.67
N ASP A 141 41.20 -12.58 -14.25
CA ASP A 141 40.57 -12.60 -15.55
C ASP A 141 41.50 -11.90 -16.57
N ASP A 142 42.47 -12.64 -17.12
CA ASP A 142 43.38 -12.14 -18.16
C ASP A 142 43.50 -13.16 -19.31
N GLY A 143 42.42 -13.29 -20.09
CA GLY A 143 42.30 -14.23 -21.23
C GLY A 143 42.42 -13.58 -22.62
N ARG A 144 43.37 -12.67 -22.81
CA ARG A 144 43.61 -11.98 -24.10
C ARG A 144 44.10 -12.94 -25.20
N MET A 145 43.50 -12.86 -26.40
CA MET A 145 44.12 -12.87 -27.76
C MET A 145 43.04 -12.58 -28.82
N PRO A 146 43.35 -12.08 -30.04
CA PRO A 146 44.65 -11.59 -30.55
C PRO A 146 44.81 -10.06 -30.50
#